data_AF-A0AAV8YVX1-F1
#
_entry.id   AF-A0AAV8YVX1-F1
#
_cell.length_a   1.000
_cell.length_b   1.000
_cell.length_c   1.000
_cell.angle_alpha   90.00
_cell.angle_beta   90.00
_cell.angle_gamma   90.00
#
_symmetry.space_group_name_H-M   'P 1'
#
loop_
_entity.id
_entity.type
_entity.pdbx_description
1 polymer ?
#
loop_
_entity_poly.entity_id
_entity_poly.type
_entity_poly.pdbx_seq_one_letter_code
_entity_poly.pdbx_strand_id
1 'polypeptide(L)'
;MSVLAVMVALAAVVASQAHPISQEDKERLYMYHRDCLAKTGIDEKIVEQAGNGQFAEDAQLKDYFFCLSQRLGMMNETGDLQTEVIRKKLEKHITDAKEIDILIEKCAVRKDTPAETAFNMLKCYQENSESHGEFIFYVVSVTAEKREKIKKLCKECREETNVAESLVQAARKGEYSDDPNFKRFALCMSKKFQFQDEKGAIQADMIKEKLTSAFQDNAKVEKIYNKCVSEKETPEDTAIGILKCFPPEKKEKIVTYHKECVAQTSVDKALLRATRKGEFADDPKLKEYFLCMSKKAEFQNEDGDIQKDILRQKLGDIIKDPVTMQQLIEKCALKKDTPQNTAFSTVKCFYDNSPNHVSIFQIAIITEEQRQKLTRINKECQTESGIDSDTLEKAKKGHFSKDDKFKNHLFCFYKNLGLQNETGLIQKEVLSEKIGKLLNDVSLSEKLIEKCAIQKDTPQDTAYEAFTCYYENTPSHFNILALI
;
A
#
# COMPACT_ATOMS: atom_id res chain seq x y z
N MET A 1 -1.95 -6.92 -3.94
CA MET A 1 -1.01 -6.78 -5.10
C MET A 1 -1.76 -6.72 -6.44
N SER A 2 -1.61 -5.66 -7.23
CA SER A 2 -2.12 -5.56 -8.62
C SER A 2 -1.25 -6.38 -9.59
N VAL A 3 -1.80 -6.86 -10.71
CA VAL A 3 -1.11 -7.62 -11.78
C VAL A 3 0.27 -7.07 -12.22
N LEU A 4 0.52 -5.76 -12.02
CA LEU A 4 1.83 -5.16 -12.18
C LEU A 4 2.91 -5.72 -11.22
N ALA A 5 2.56 -6.08 -9.99
CA ALA A 5 3.49 -6.57 -8.97
C ALA A 5 4.01 -7.99 -9.26
N VAL A 6 3.17 -8.84 -9.88
CA VAL A 6 3.58 -10.17 -10.36
C VAL A 6 4.54 -10.05 -11.54
N MET A 7 4.36 -9.04 -12.39
CA MET A 7 5.26 -8.75 -13.53
C MET A 7 6.59 -8.09 -13.09
N VAL A 8 6.59 -7.33 -11.99
CA VAL A 8 7.79 -6.70 -11.39
C VAL A 8 8.65 -7.71 -10.61
N ALA A 9 8.05 -8.74 -10.01
CA ALA A 9 8.78 -9.80 -9.29
C ALA A 9 9.79 -10.55 -10.18
N LEU A 10 9.55 -10.57 -11.49
CA LEU A 10 10.37 -11.23 -12.52
C LEU A 10 11.67 -10.49 -12.86
N ALA A 11 11.90 -9.32 -12.27
CA ALA A 11 13.03 -8.47 -12.62
C ALA A 11 13.97 -8.21 -11.44
N ALA A 12 13.76 -8.77 -10.25
CA ALA A 12 14.60 -8.51 -9.09
C ALA A 12 14.91 -9.83 -8.37
N VAL A 13 16.11 -10.41 -8.55
CA VAL A 13 17.13 -10.79 -7.52
C VAL A 13 18.09 -11.85 -8.08
N VAL A 14 19.22 -11.39 -8.62
CA VAL A 14 20.50 -12.10 -8.45
C VAL A 14 21.21 -11.35 -7.33
N ALA A 15 21.29 -11.93 -6.15
CA ALA A 15 22.55 -12.26 -5.48
C ALA A 15 22.29 -12.78 -4.05
N SER A 16 23.01 -13.87 -3.76
CA SER A 16 23.33 -14.49 -2.47
C SER A 16 22.23 -15.16 -1.60
N GLN A 17 22.63 -16.31 -1.05
CA GLN A 17 21.85 -17.23 -0.24
C GLN A 17 21.69 -16.63 1.17
N ALA A 18 20.61 -15.91 1.43
CA ALA A 18 20.29 -15.40 2.76
C ALA A 18 18.78 -15.24 2.96
N HIS A 19 18.31 -15.52 4.18
CA HIS A 19 16.91 -15.58 4.60
C HIS A 19 16.02 -14.44 4.04
N PRO A 20 14.84 -14.75 3.45
CA PRO A 20 14.03 -13.76 2.73
C PRO A 20 13.41 -12.71 3.67
N ILE A 21 13.51 -11.42 3.33
CA ILE A 21 12.80 -10.36 4.06
C ILE A 21 11.32 -10.39 3.82
N SER A 22 10.57 -9.91 4.82
CA SER A 22 9.15 -9.66 4.67
C SER A 22 8.87 -8.63 3.56
N GLN A 23 7.75 -8.79 2.83
CA GLN A 23 7.33 -7.79 1.84
C GLN A 23 7.15 -6.40 2.46
N GLU A 24 6.79 -6.33 3.74
CA GLU A 24 6.69 -5.09 4.51
C GLU A 24 8.07 -4.41 4.70
N ASP A 25 9.12 -5.18 5.00
CA ASP A 25 10.49 -4.66 5.06
C ASP A 25 10.93 -4.13 3.68
N LYS A 26 10.50 -4.76 2.57
CA LYS A 26 10.74 -4.27 1.19
C LYS A 26 10.10 -2.92 0.95
N GLU A 27 8.81 -2.80 1.24
CA GLU A 27 8.05 -1.57 1.03
C GLU A 27 8.57 -0.42 1.90
N ARG A 28 8.95 -0.71 3.14
CA ARG A 28 9.54 0.28 4.05
C ARG A 28 10.91 0.78 3.59
N LEU A 29 11.80 -0.12 3.17
CA LEU A 29 13.09 0.25 2.61
C LEU A 29 12.94 1.08 1.32
N TYR A 30 11.97 0.73 0.46
CA TYR A 30 11.65 1.50 -0.74
C TYR A 30 11.17 2.92 -0.42
N MET A 31 10.29 3.07 0.58
CA MET A 31 9.84 4.38 1.04
C MET A 31 11.02 5.23 1.55
N TYR A 32 11.90 4.65 2.37
CA TYR A 32 13.06 5.36 2.91
C TYR A 32 14.04 5.77 1.81
N HIS A 33 14.31 4.89 0.85
CA HIS A 33 15.12 5.20 -0.31
C HIS A 33 14.58 6.41 -1.07
N ARG A 34 13.30 6.41 -1.44
CA ARG A 34 12.67 7.52 -2.17
C ARG A 34 12.74 8.84 -1.41
N ASP A 35 12.45 8.81 -0.12
CA ASP A 35 12.52 10.00 0.71
C ASP A 35 13.96 10.53 0.81
N CYS A 36 14.95 9.65 0.90
CA CYS A 36 16.35 10.03 0.98
C CYS A 36 16.90 10.54 -0.36
N LEU A 37 16.50 9.97 -1.51
CA LEU A 37 16.78 10.54 -2.82
C LEU A 37 16.26 11.98 -2.94
N ALA A 38 15.00 12.19 -2.54
CA ALA A 38 14.37 13.51 -2.59
C ALA A 38 15.05 14.51 -1.64
N LYS A 39 15.48 14.06 -0.46
CA LYS A 39 16.13 14.90 0.55
C LYS A 39 17.53 15.34 0.14
N THR A 40 18.33 14.45 -0.46
CA THR A 40 19.75 14.72 -0.75
C THR A 40 19.99 15.18 -2.18
N GLY A 41 19.02 14.94 -3.07
CA GLY A 41 19.14 15.26 -4.49
C GLY A 41 20.20 14.44 -5.23
N ILE A 42 20.63 13.31 -4.65
CA ILE A 42 21.58 12.40 -5.31
C ILE A 42 20.97 11.79 -6.57
N ASP A 43 21.79 11.63 -7.62
CA ASP A 43 21.42 10.80 -8.78
C ASP A 43 21.27 9.34 -8.36
N GLU A 44 20.08 8.78 -8.58
CA GLU A 44 19.74 7.38 -8.28
C GLU A 44 20.77 6.40 -8.86
N LYS A 45 21.38 6.72 -10.01
CA LYS A 45 22.43 5.89 -10.63
C LYS A 45 23.68 5.73 -9.75
N ILE A 46 24.05 6.76 -8.99
CA ILE A 46 25.20 6.72 -8.08
C ILE A 46 24.89 5.79 -6.89
N VAL A 47 23.63 5.79 -6.43
CA VAL A 47 23.16 4.88 -5.38
C VAL A 47 23.12 3.43 -5.89
N GLU A 48 22.69 3.21 -7.13
CA GLU A 48 22.72 1.90 -7.79
C GLU A 48 24.13 1.35 -7.93
N GLN A 49 25.09 2.19 -8.35
CA GLN A 49 26.51 1.82 -8.44
C GLN A 49 27.05 1.39 -7.08
N ALA A 50 26.77 2.15 -6.02
CA ALA A 50 27.16 1.79 -4.66
C ALA A 50 26.58 0.44 -4.23
N GLY A 51 25.33 0.16 -4.61
CA GLY A 51 24.70 -1.14 -4.36
C GLY A 51 25.33 -2.32 -5.08
N ASN A 52 26.03 -2.07 -6.19
CA ASN A 52 26.82 -3.05 -6.91
C ASN A 52 28.29 -3.09 -6.45
N GLY A 53 28.60 -2.53 -5.28
CA GLY A 53 29.95 -2.48 -4.72
C GLY A 53 30.81 -1.32 -5.23
N GLN A 54 30.28 -0.43 -6.07
CA GLN A 54 31.00 0.72 -6.61
C GLN A 54 30.68 1.99 -5.81
N PHE A 55 31.35 2.16 -4.66
CA PHE A 55 31.15 3.31 -3.78
C PHE A 55 31.94 4.53 -4.28
N ALA A 56 31.26 5.45 -4.95
CA ALA A 56 31.83 6.75 -5.30
C ALA A 56 32.08 7.59 -4.03
N GLU A 57 33.19 8.32 -4.00
CA GLU A 57 33.46 9.33 -2.96
C GLU A 57 32.65 10.60 -3.24
N ASP A 58 31.32 10.47 -3.11
CA ASP A 58 30.35 11.52 -3.41
C ASP A 58 29.67 12.03 -2.12
N ALA A 59 29.60 13.34 -1.96
CA ALA A 59 29.04 13.96 -0.76
C ALA A 59 27.53 13.67 -0.61
N GLN A 60 26.77 13.68 -1.71
CA GLN A 60 25.34 13.38 -1.68
C GLN A 60 25.08 11.90 -1.39
N LEU A 61 26.01 11.01 -1.76
CA LEU A 61 25.92 9.58 -1.47
C LEU A 61 26.13 9.31 0.01
N LYS A 62 27.08 10.01 0.63
CA LYS A 62 27.30 9.99 2.09
C LYS A 62 26.07 10.50 2.84
N ASP A 63 25.49 11.61 2.39
CA ASP A 63 24.25 12.16 2.96
C ASP A 63 23.04 11.22 2.75
N TYR A 64 22.97 10.54 1.62
CA TYR A 64 21.92 9.58 1.31
C TYR A 64 21.97 8.38 2.28
N PHE A 65 23.17 7.83 2.52
CA PHE A 65 23.35 6.76 3.49
C PHE A 65 23.12 7.19 4.93
N PHE A 66 23.45 8.44 5.26
CA PHE A 66 23.09 9.01 6.53
C PHE A 66 21.58 9.00 6.74
N CYS A 67 20.84 9.58 5.78
CA CYS A 67 19.38 9.61 5.80
C CYS A 67 18.77 8.20 5.92
N LEU A 68 19.27 7.23 5.15
CA LEU A 68 18.77 5.86 5.16
C LEU A 68 19.03 5.18 6.52
N SER A 69 20.22 5.37 7.08
CA SER A 69 20.61 4.82 8.38
C SER A 69 19.76 5.38 9.52
N GLN A 70 19.43 6.67 9.46
CA GLN A 70 18.52 7.31 10.41
C GLN A 70 17.11 6.73 10.35
N ARG A 71 16.55 6.61 9.14
CA ARG A 71 15.19 6.05 8.95
C ARG A 71 15.08 4.59 9.35
N LEU A 72 16.17 3.86 9.23
CA LEU A 72 16.27 2.48 9.71
C LEU A 72 16.48 2.41 11.23
N GLY A 73 16.77 3.53 11.90
CA GLY A 73 17.07 3.59 13.33
C GLY A 73 18.45 3.02 13.68
N MET A 74 19.33 2.84 12.70
CA MET A 74 20.70 2.34 12.90
C MET A 74 21.62 3.42 13.43
N MET A 75 21.24 4.69 13.28
CA MET A 75 22.03 5.84 13.70
C MET A 75 21.10 7.01 14.06
N ASN A 76 21.48 7.83 15.03
CA ASN A 76 20.74 9.04 15.40
C ASN A 76 21.22 10.28 14.60
N GLU A 77 20.73 11.47 14.93
CA GLU A 77 21.10 12.73 14.27
C GLU A 77 22.55 13.16 14.50
N THR A 78 23.15 12.75 15.61
CA THR A 78 24.55 13.06 15.97
C THR A 78 25.54 12.06 15.38
N GLY A 79 25.09 11.02 14.67
CA GLY A 79 25.94 9.99 14.08
C GLY A 79 26.27 8.82 15.02
N ASP A 80 25.61 8.71 16.17
CA ASP A 80 25.81 7.58 17.09
C ASP A 80 25.09 6.34 16.58
N LEU A 81 25.87 5.27 16.38
CA LEU A 81 25.40 3.99 15.91
C LEU A 81 24.61 3.26 16.99
N GLN A 82 23.40 2.83 16.65
CA GLN A 82 22.50 2.07 17.50
C GLN A 82 22.79 0.57 17.33
N THR A 83 23.90 0.11 17.92
CA THR A 83 24.45 -1.26 17.73
C THR A 83 23.44 -2.38 18.02
N GLU A 84 22.57 -2.21 19.01
CA GLU A 84 21.48 -3.16 19.30
C GLU A 84 20.43 -3.23 18.17
N VAL A 85 20.13 -2.10 17.53
CA VAL A 85 19.20 -2.06 16.40
C VAL A 85 19.85 -2.65 15.15
N ILE A 86 21.14 -2.37 14.95
CA ILE A 86 21.96 -2.95 13.88
C ILE A 86 22.00 -4.49 14.04
N ARG A 87 22.31 -4.98 15.25
CA ARG A 87 22.30 -6.40 15.60
C ARG A 87 20.97 -7.06 15.28
N LYS A 88 19.85 -6.53 15.78
CA LYS A 88 18.50 -7.07 15.50
C LYS A 88 18.16 -7.11 14.01
N LYS A 89 18.72 -6.21 13.21
CA LYS A 89 18.52 -6.23 11.74
C LYS A 89 19.41 -7.28 11.07
N LEU A 90 20.64 -7.44 11.53
CA LEU A 90 21.54 -8.49 11.04
C LEU A 90 21.01 -9.89 11.41
N GLU A 91 20.49 -10.08 12.62
CA GLU A 91 19.89 -11.35 13.10
C GLU A 91 18.72 -11.85 12.25
N LYS A 92 18.07 -10.96 11.48
CA LYS A 92 17.02 -11.36 10.54
C LYS A 92 17.55 -12.10 9.31
N HIS A 93 18.84 -11.95 9.01
CA HIS A 93 19.45 -12.38 7.74
C HIS A 93 20.69 -13.25 7.95
N ILE A 94 21.38 -13.08 9.07
CA ILE A 94 22.54 -13.83 9.52
C ILE A 94 22.11 -14.69 10.70
N THR A 95 22.23 -16.01 10.59
CA THR A 95 21.89 -16.93 11.68
C THR A 95 23.07 -17.20 12.61
N ASP A 96 24.30 -17.01 12.14
CA ASP A 96 25.49 -17.16 12.98
C ASP A 96 25.73 -15.88 13.79
N ALA A 97 25.48 -15.95 15.09
CA ALA A 97 25.69 -14.83 16.00
C ALA A 97 27.16 -14.35 16.04
N LYS A 98 28.14 -15.25 15.83
CA LYS A 98 29.57 -14.87 15.80
C LYS A 98 29.89 -14.04 14.57
N GLU A 99 29.29 -14.34 13.43
CA GLU A 99 29.44 -13.54 12.21
C GLU A 99 28.87 -12.13 12.40
N ILE A 100 27.71 -12.01 13.06
CA ILE A 100 27.11 -10.72 13.42
C ILE A 100 28.04 -9.92 14.34
N ASP A 101 28.61 -10.56 15.36
CA ASP A 101 29.53 -9.91 16.29
C ASP A 101 30.76 -9.37 15.57
N ILE A 102 31.38 -10.19 14.70
CA ILE A 102 32.54 -9.80 13.89
C ILE A 102 32.19 -8.62 12.98
N LEU A 103 31.03 -8.65 12.32
CA LEU A 103 30.58 -7.58 11.42
C LEU A 103 30.31 -6.28 12.17
N ILE A 104 29.65 -6.33 13.32
CA ILE A 104 29.39 -5.13 14.14
C ILE A 104 30.71 -4.54 14.65
N GLU A 105 31.58 -5.36 15.21
CA GLU A 105 32.88 -4.90 15.73
C GLU A 105 33.74 -4.26 14.63
N LYS A 106 33.73 -4.85 13.43
CA LYS A 106 34.53 -4.38 12.30
C LYS A 106 33.95 -3.13 11.61
N CYS A 107 32.63 -3.10 11.39
CA CYS A 107 32.02 -2.14 10.48
C CYS A 107 31.18 -1.04 11.16
N ALA A 108 30.64 -1.27 12.36
CA ALA A 108 29.86 -0.26 13.07
C ALA A 108 30.77 0.72 13.84
N VAL A 109 31.64 1.43 13.11
CA VAL A 109 32.65 2.34 13.68
C VAL A 109 32.30 3.79 13.37
N ARG A 110 32.16 4.60 14.42
CA ARG A 110 31.95 6.05 14.30
C ARG A 110 33.14 6.73 13.62
N LYS A 111 32.84 7.64 12.68
CA LYS A 111 33.80 8.47 11.95
C LYS A 111 33.61 9.95 12.31
N ASP A 112 34.38 10.83 11.66
CA ASP A 112 34.43 12.26 11.95
C ASP A 112 33.07 12.95 11.78
N THR A 113 32.27 12.51 10.81
CA THR A 113 30.93 13.04 10.57
C THR A 113 29.88 11.93 10.56
N PRO A 114 28.59 12.26 10.82
CA PRO A 114 27.51 11.28 10.71
C PRO A 114 27.37 10.68 9.30
N ALA A 115 27.62 11.48 8.25
CA ALA A 115 27.59 11.05 6.86
C ALA A 115 28.74 10.10 6.52
N GLU A 116 29.96 10.42 6.97
CA GLU A 116 31.12 9.52 6.86
C GLU A 116 30.88 8.22 7.65
N THR A 117 30.26 8.30 8.83
CA THR A 117 29.94 7.13 9.65
C THR A 117 28.99 6.19 8.91
N ALA A 118 27.88 6.71 8.36
CA ALA A 118 26.93 5.93 7.58
C ALA A 118 27.57 5.28 6.35
N PHE A 119 28.33 6.06 5.58
CA PHE A 119 28.96 5.62 4.35
C PHE A 119 29.98 4.50 4.60
N ASN A 120 30.90 4.71 5.56
CA ASN A 120 31.93 3.73 5.87
C ASN A 120 31.33 2.45 6.49
N MET A 121 30.29 2.57 7.30
CA MET A 121 29.59 1.42 7.86
C MET A 121 28.96 0.56 6.75
N LEU A 122 28.17 1.16 5.85
CA LEU A 122 27.49 0.42 4.78
C LEU A 122 28.46 -0.14 3.74
N LYS A 123 29.51 0.62 3.39
CA LYS A 123 30.59 0.13 2.52
C LYS A 123 31.33 -1.05 3.13
N CYS A 124 31.68 -0.97 4.41
CA CYS A 124 32.33 -2.06 5.12
C CYS A 124 31.44 -3.32 5.18
N TYR A 125 30.14 -3.17 5.46
CA TYR A 125 29.21 -4.30 5.41
C TYR A 125 29.12 -4.93 4.02
N GLN A 126 29.15 -4.15 2.95
CA GLN A 126 29.25 -4.65 1.57
C GLN A 126 30.50 -5.49 1.34
N GLU A 127 31.65 -4.99 1.76
CA GLU A 127 32.94 -5.63 1.48
C GLU A 127 33.20 -6.88 2.33
N ASN A 128 32.52 -7.00 3.48
CA ASN A 128 32.86 -8.01 4.50
C ASN A 128 31.75 -9.01 4.80
N SER A 129 30.60 -8.88 4.16
CA SER A 129 29.58 -9.93 4.22
C SER A 129 29.60 -10.70 2.91
N GLU A 130 29.78 -12.02 2.99
CA GLU A 130 29.80 -12.90 1.82
C GLU A 130 28.41 -12.98 1.13
N SER A 131 27.37 -12.39 1.72
CA SER A 131 25.98 -12.45 1.20
C SER A 131 25.01 -11.34 1.68
N HIS A 132 25.42 -10.29 2.39
CA HIS A 132 24.45 -9.46 3.16
C HIS A 132 24.52 -7.95 2.96
N GLY A 133 25.62 -7.40 2.46
CA GLY A 133 25.70 -5.98 2.14
C GLY A 133 24.94 -5.69 0.86
N GLU A 134 24.93 -6.65 -0.07
CA GLU A 134 24.08 -6.62 -1.26
C GLU A 134 22.63 -6.32 -0.87
N PHE A 135 22.16 -6.79 0.29
CA PHE A 135 20.77 -6.88 0.66
C PHE A 135 20.05 -5.55 1.00
N ILE A 136 20.69 -4.62 1.72
CA ILE A 136 20.12 -3.27 1.98
C ILE A 136 20.01 -2.51 0.66
N PHE A 137 21.00 -2.69 -0.22
CA PHE A 137 21.07 -2.08 -1.54
C PHE A 137 20.19 -2.77 -2.59
N TYR A 138 19.92 -4.05 -2.39
CA TYR A 138 19.15 -4.92 -3.27
C TYR A 138 17.66 -4.54 -3.29
N VAL A 139 17.10 -4.24 -2.12
CA VAL A 139 15.68 -3.85 -1.97
C VAL A 139 15.40 -2.47 -2.56
N VAL A 140 16.39 -1.59 -2.45
CA VAL A 140 16.40 -0.26 -3.05
C VAL A 140 16.35 -0.32 -4.58
N SER A 141 16.83 -1.41 -5.19
CA SER A 141 16.91 -1.62 -6.64
C SER A 141 15.74 -2.43 -7.25
N VAL A 142 14.57 -2.49 -6.59
CA VAL A 142 13.29 -2.68 -7.31
C VAL A 142 12.91 -1.36 -7.99
N THR A 143 13.60 -1.11 -9.10
CA THR A 143 13.75 0.21 -9.71
C THR A 143 12.44 0.81 -10.23
N ALA A 144 12.34 2.14 -10.18
CA ALA A 144 11.39 2.90 -10.98
C ALA A 144 11.51 2.55 -12.48
N GLU A 145 12.72 2.19 -12.94
CA GLU A 145 13.01 1.69 -14.29
C GLU A 145 12.21 0.43 -14.66
N LYS A 146 12.09 -0.58 -13.77
CA LYS A 146 11.28 -1.78 -14.04
C LYS A 146 9.80 -1.44 -14.16
N ARG A 147 9.29 -0.49 -13.36
CA ARG A 147 7.91 -0.02 -13.46
C ARG A 147 7.68 0.77 -14.74
N GLU A 148 8.61 1.65 -15.12
CA GLU A 148 8.56 2.39 -16.39
C GLU A 148 8.66 1.47 -17.60
N LYS A 149 9.51 0.43 -17.55
CA LYS A 149 9.60 -0.59 -18.59
C LYS A 149 8.28 -1.33 -18.76
N ILE A 150 7.63 -1.73 -17.67
CA ILE A 150 6.32 -2.40 -17.74
C ILE A 150 5.23 -1.45 -18.21
N LYS A 151 5.22 -0.18 -17.77
CA LYS A 151 4.29 0.84 -18.29
C LYS A 151 4.47 1.04 -19.79
N LYS A 152 5.71 1.06 -20.27
CA LYS A 152 6.05 1.16 -21.68
C LYS A 152 5.51 -0.06 -22.45
N LEU A 153 5.77 -1.28 -21.99
CA LEU A 153 5.24 -2.51 -22.59
C LEU A 153 3.70 -2.55 -22.59
N CYS A 154 3.05 -2.16 -21.49
CA CYS A 154 1.58 -2.03 -21.41
C CYS A 154 1.06 -1.00 -22.41
N LYS A 155 1.78 0.10 -22.64
CA LYS A 155 1.39 1.12 -23.61
C LYS A 155 1.53 0.57 -25.04
N GLU A 156 2.68 -0.01 -25.36
CA GLU A 156 2.93 -0.65 -26.66
C GLU A 156 1.88 -1.71 -26.98
N CYS A 157 1.65 -2.67 -26.07
CA CYS A 157 0.66 -3.72 -26.29
C CYS A 157 -0.78 -3.18 -26.36
N ARG A 158 -1.12 -2.08 -25.68
CA ARG A 158 -2.44 -1.45 -25.83
C ARG A 158 -2.62 -0.83 -27.20
N GLU A 159 -1.61 -0.14 -27.69
CA GLU A 159 -1.60 0.48 -29.02
C GLU A 159 -1.64 -0.59 -30.12
N GLU A 160 -0.87 -1.68 -29.98
CA GLU A 160 -0.82 -2.79 -30.94
C GLU A 160 -2.16 -3.54 -31.05
N THR A 161 -2.86 -3.71 -29.93
CA THR A 161 -4.06 -4.56 -29.87
C THR A 161 -5.36 -3.77 -29.87
N ASN A 162 -5.29 -2.44 -29.72
CA ASN A 162 -6.43 -1.55 -29.55
C ASN A 162 -7.39 -2.01 -28.43
N VAL A 163 -6.85 -2.61 -27.37
CA VAL A 163 -7.64 -3.02 -26.20
C VAL A 163 -8.10 -1.81 -25.40
N ALA A 164 -9.35 -1.82 -24.96
CA ALA A 164 -9.87 -0.76 -24.10
C ALA A 164 -9.13 -0.74 -22.75
N GLU A 165 -8.73 0.45 -22.31
CA GLU A 165 -8.04 0.65 -21.02
C GLU A 165 -8.87 0.11 -19.83
N SER A 166 -10.21 0.19 -19.92
CA SER A 166 -11.12 -0.36 -18.90
C SER A 166 -10.96 -1.88 -18.72
N LEU A 167 -10.72 -2.62 -19.81
CA LEU A 167 -10.50 -4.08 -19.77
C LEU A 167 -9.14 -4.42 -19.15
N VAL A 168 -8.10 -3.64 -19.48
CA VAL A 168 -6.78 -3.77 -18.85
C VAL A 168 -6.84 -3.45 -17.36
N GLN A 169 -7.63 -2.45 -16.96
CA GLN A 169 -7.86 -2.10 -15.55
C GLN A 169 -8.69 -3.15 -14.81
N ALA A 170 -9.70 -3.74 -15.45
CA ALA A 170 -10.49 -4.84 -14.90
C ALA A 170 -9.60 -6.08 -14.64
N ALA A 171 -8.70 -6.39 -15.57
CA ALA A 171 -7.73 -7.48 -15.40
C ALA A 171 -6.79 -7.27 -14.21
N ARG A 172 -6.42 -6.02 -13.90
CA ARG A 172 -5.65 -5.70 -12.68
C ARG A 172 -6.38 -6.03 -11.39
N LYS A 173 -7.71 -6.19 -11.45
CA LYS A 173 -8.61 -6.56 -10.34
C LYS A 173 -9.01 -8.04 -10.38
N GLY A 174 -8.50 -8.82 -11.34
CA GLY A 174 -8.82 -10.24 -11.50
C GLY A 174 -10.04 -10.51 -12.37
N GLU A 175 -10.59 -9.48 -13.00
CA GLU A 175 -11.70 -9.59 -13.95
C GLU A 175 -11.13 -9.71 -15.36
N TYR A 176 -11.11 -10.92 -15.90
CA TYR A 176 -10.54 -11.21 -17.22
C TYR A 176 -11.65 -11.28 -18.25
N SER A 177 -11.59 -10.42 -19.26
CA SER A 177 -12.56 -10.38 -20.36
C SER A 177 -12.28 -11.49 -21.38
N ASP A 178 -13.32 -11.98 -22.05
CA ASP A 178 -13.19 -12.81 -23.26
C ASP A 178 -13.08 -11.96 -24.54
N ASP A 179 -13.01 -10.63 -24.41
CA ASP A 179 -12.80 -9.70 -25.51
C ASP A 179 -11.56 -10.09 -26.34
N PRO A 180 -11.68 -10.20 -27.69
CA PRO A 180 -10.58 -10.62 -28.55
C PRO A 180 -9.34 -9.71 -28.48
N ASN A 181 -9.52 -8.40 -28.28
CA ASN A 181 -8.40 -7.47 -28.16
C ASN A 181 -7.72 -7.60 -26.79
N PHE A 182 -8.47 -7.88 -25.72
CA PHE A 182 -7.89 -8.20 -24.42
C PHE A 182 -7.10 -9.52 -24.43
N LYS A 183 -7.61 -10.55 -25.11
CA LYS A 183 -6.91 -11.81 -25.34
C LYS A 183 -5.59 -11.61 -26.08
N ARG A 184 -5.60 -10.81 -27.16
CA ARG A 184 -4.39 -10.41 -27.89
C ARG A 184 -3.44 -9.57 -27.04
N PHE A 185 -3.96 -8.68 -26.20
CA PHE A 185 -3.15 -7.90 -25.26
C PHE A 185 -2.42 -8.80 -24.27
N ALA A 186 -3.11 -9.80 -23.71
CA ALA A 186 -2.49 -10.78 -22.82
C ALA A 186 -1.36 -11.56 -23.53
N LEU A 187 -1.58 -11.98 -24.79
CA LEU A 187 -0.55 -12.63 -25.60
C LEU A 187 0.64 -11.70 -25.89
N CYS A 188 0.41 -10.46 -26.30
CA CYS A 188 1.47 -9.47 -26.53
C CYS A 188 2.35 -9.32 -25.29
N MET A 189 1.72 -9.15 -24.13
CA MET A 189 2.43 -9.07 -22.86
C MET A 189 3.21 -10.37 -22.59
N SER A 190 2.56 -11.53 -22.70
CA SER A 190 3.19 -12.84 -22.51
C SER A 190 4.45 -13.02 -23.35
N LYS A 191 4.43 -12.58 -24.61
CA LYS A 191 5.60 -12.56 -25.51
C LYS A 191 6.69 -11.59 -25.06
N LYS A 192 6.34 -10.35 -24.70
CA LYS A 192 7.31 -9.37 -24.19
C LYS A 192 7.98 -9.80 -22.88
N PHE A 193 7.29 -10.60 -22.08
CA PHE A 193 7.86 -11.26 -20.89
C PHE A 193 8.51 -12.61 -21.18
N GLN A 194 8.52 -13.06 -22.44
CA GLN A 194 9.10 -14.32 -22.90
C GLN A 194 8.50 -15.55 -22.20
N PHE A 195 7.24 -15.47 -21.77
CA PHE A 195 6.49 -16.64 -21.31
C PHE A 195 5.97 -17.46 -22.48
N GLN A 196 5.76 -16.81 -23.61
CA GLN A 196 5.49 -17.45 -24.89
C GLN A 196 6.45 -16.91 -25.94
N ASP A 197 6.81 -17.74 -26.92
CA ASP A 197 7.58 -17.29 -28.08
C ASP A 197 6.69 -16.60 -29.13
N GLU A 198 7.27 -16.26 -30.28
CA GLU A 198 6.54 -15.61 -31.37
C GLU A 198 5.42 -16.47 -31.97
N LYS A 199 5.49 -17.79 -31.83
CA LYS A 199 4.45 -18.73 -32.27
C LYS A 199 3.41 -18.98 -31.18
N GLY A 200 3.63 -18.47 -29.97
CA GLY A 200 2.75 -18.67 -28.82
C GLY A 200 3.10 -19.88 -27.97
N ALA A 201 4.21 -20.58 -28.23
CA ALA A 201 4.61 -21.75 -27.47
C ALA A 201 5.18 -21.34 -26.11
N ILE A 202 4.78 -22.07 -25.07
CA ILE A 202 5.18 -21.82 -23.68
C ILE A 202 6.69 -21.99 -23.53
N GLN A 203 7.34 -20.95 -23.02
CA GLN A 203 8.75 -20.97 -22.65
C GLN A 203 8.87 -21.40 -21.19
N ALA A 204 8.86 -22.71 -20.98
CA ALA A 204 8.84 -23.35 -19.66
C ALA A 204 9.99 -22.86 -18.77
N ASP A 205 11.20 -22.83 -19.33
CA ASP A 205 12.41 -22.43 -18.60
C ASP A 205 12.34 -20.97 -18.19
N MET A 206 11.88 -20.09 -19.09
CA MET A 206 11.69 -18.67 -18.77
C MET A 206 10.65 -18.48 -17.67
N ILE A 207 9.52 -19.20 -17.70
CA ILE A 207 8.49 -19.11 -16.65
C ILE A 207 9.00 -19.70 -15.33
N LYS A 208 9.67 -20.85 -15.36
CA LYS A 208 10.23 -21.47 -14.16
C LYS A 208 11.34 -20.62 -13.55
N GLU A 209 12.25 -20.07 -14.34
CA GLU A 209 13.26 -19.10 -13.91
C GLU A 209 12.59 -17.90 -13.22
N LYS A 210 11.53 -17.39 -13.83
CA LYS A 210 10.70 -16.28 -13.36
C LYS A 210 9.90 -16.59 -12.08
N LEU A 211 9.48 -17.84 -11.89
CA LEU A 211 8.83 -18.30 -10.66
C LEU A 211 9.85 -18.62 -9.57
N THR A 212 10.99 -19.22 -9.91
CA THR A 212 12.10 -19.53 -9.02
C THR A 212 12.68 -18.25 -8.42
N SER A 213 12.81 -17.21 -9.24
CA SER A 213 13.19 -15.87 -8.77
C SER A 213 12.16 -15.25 -7.82
N ALA A 214 10.86 -15.55 -7.96
CA ALA A 214 9.80 -15.02 -7.10
C ALA A 214 9.60 -15.79 -5.79
N PHE A 215 9.73 -17.13 -5.81
CA PHE A 215 9.37 -18.00 -4.69
C PHE A 215 10.57 -18.66 -3.99
N GLN A 216 11.73 -18.70 -4.66
CA GLN A 216 13.00 -19.26 -4.15
C GLN A 216 12.87 -20.67 -3.53
N ASP A 217 11.91 -21.45 -4.01
CA ASP A 217 11.61 -22.82 -3.58
C ASP A 217 11.27 -23.65 -4.82
N ASN A 218 12.22 -24.47 -5.27
CA ASN A 218 12.09 -25.24 -6.50
C ASN A 218 10.91 -26.24 -6.44
N ALA A 219 10.65 -26.85 -5.29
CA ALA A 219 9.54 -27.79 -5.14
C ALA A 219 8.19 -27.07 -5.27
N LYS A 220 8.09 -25.87 -4.71
CA LYS A 220 6.93 -24.99 -4.85
C LYS A 220 6.79 -24.42 -6.25
N VAL A 221 7.89 -24.07 -6.91
CA VAL A 221 7.90 -23.60 -8.31
C VAL A 221 7.40 -24.69 -9.24
N GLU A 222 7.91 -25.91 -9.11
CA GLU A 222 7.43 -27.04 -9.90
C GLU A 222 5.95 -27.30 -9.65
N LYS A 223 5.52 -27.25 -8.39
CA LYS A 223 4.09 -27.39 -8.05
C LYS A 223 3.23 -26.28 -8.65
N ILE A 224 3.68 -25.03 -8.64
CA ILE A 224 2.97 -23.88 -9.22
C ILE A 224 2.95 -24.00 -10.74
N TYR A 225 4.10 -24.21 -11.37
CA TYR A 225 4.25 -24.37 -12.81
C TYR A 225 3.31 -25.46 -13.33
N ASN A 226 3.38 -26.67 -12.76
CA ASN A 226 2.56 -27.80 -13.20
C ASN A 226 1.05 -27.57 -12.95
N LYS A 227 0.69 -26.76 -11.96
CA LYS A 227 -0.71 -26.40 -11.69
C LYS A 227 -1.23 -25.31 -12.62
N CYS A 228 -0.36 -24.38 -13.01
CA CYS A 228 -0.74 -23.09 -13.59
C CYS A 228 -0.46 -22.93 -15.07
N VAL A 229 0.56 -23.61 -15.56
CA VAL A 229 1.13 -23.40 -16.89
C VAL A 229 0.81 -24.62 -17.73
N SER A 230 -0.16 -24.45 -18.63
CA SER A 230 -0.60 -25.50 -19.55
C SER A 230 -1.00 -24.85 -20.86
N GLU A 231 -0.61 -25.45 -21.98
CA GLU A 231 -1.03 -25.03 -23.31
C GLU A 231 -2.56 -25.12 -23.42
N LYS A 232 -3.16 -24.11 -24.06
CA LYS A 232 -4.60 -24.03 -24.35
C LYS A 232 -4.81 -24.08 -25.87
N GLU A 233 -6.08 -24.06 -26.28
CA GLU A 233 -6.47 -24.16 -27.68
C GLU A 233 -5.82 -23.08 -28.57
N THR A 234 -5.60 -21.88 -28.04
CA THR A 234 -4.91 -20.79 -28.72
C THR A 234 -3.76 -20.22 -27.89
N PRO A 235 -2.77 -19.58 -28.52
CA PRO A 235 -1.76 -18.79 -27.82
C PRO A 235 -2.36 -17.74 -26.88
N GLU A 236 -3.43 -17.07 -27.29
CA GLU A 236 -4.12 -16.08 -26.49
C GLU A 236 -4.79 -16.68 -25.25
N ASP A 237 -5.47 -17.82 -25.41
CA ASP A 237 -6.06 -18.53 -24.27
C ASP A 237 -4.99 -19.07 -23.32
N THR A 238 -3.83 -19.45 -23.86
CA THR A 238 -2.65 -19.83 -23.08
C THR A 238 -2.14 -18.66 -22.26
N ALA A 239 -2.01 -17.47 -22.86
CA ALA A 239 -1.61 -16.24 -22.17
C ALA A 239 -2.58 -15.87 -21.05
N ILE A 240 -3.90 -15.98 -21.32
CA ILE A 240 -4.95 -15.75 -20.32
C ILE A 240 -4.91 -16.80 -19.20
N GLY A 241 -4.64 -18.07 -19.54
CA GLY A 241 -4.49 -19.16 -18.57
C GLY A 241 -3.34 -18.91 -17.59
N ILE A 242 -2.18 -18.52 -18.10
CA ILE A 242 -1.02 -18.12 -17.30
C ILE A 242 -1.39 -16.92 -16.42
N LEU A 243 -2.01 -15.89 -16.99
CA LEU A 243 -2.40 -14.67 -16.27
C LEU A 243 -3.42 -14.94 -15.14
N LYS A 244 -4.40 -15.82 -15.39
CA LYS A 244 -5.43 -16.23 -14.41
C LYS A 244 -4.85 -17.02 -13.25
N CYS A 245 -3.73 -17.72 -13.44
CA CYS A 245 -3.14 -18.50 -12.34
C CYS A 245 -2.41 -17.66 -11.30
N PHE A 246 -2.11 -16.40 -11.64
CA PHE A 246 -1.54 -15.43 -10.72
C PHE A 246 -2.48 -14.23 -10.55
N PRO A 247 -3.70 -14.46 -9.99
CA PRO A 247 -4.67 -13.39 -9.81
C PRO A 247 -4.12 -12.36 -8.82
N PRO A 248 -4.54 -11.08 -8.93
CA PRO A 248 -4.21 -10.10 -7.93
C PRO A 248 -4.71 -10.56 -6.55
N GLU A 249 -3.94 -10.23 -5.54
CA GLU A 249 -4.21 -10.61 -4.15
C GLU A 249 -5.63 -10.19 -3.73
N LYS A 250 -6.44 -11.17 -3.36
CA LYS A 250 -7.89 -11.02 -3.17
C LYS A 250 -8.22 -10.29 -1.86
N LYS A 251 -8.56 -9.00 -1.95
CA LYS A 251 -9.48 -8.33 -0.99
C LYS A 251 -10.96 -8.43 -1.43
N GLU A 252 -11.27 -9.39 -2.31
CA GLU A 252 -12.56 -9.57 -3.00
C GLU A 252 -13.68 -10.05 -2.06
N LYS A 253 -13.37 -10.95 -1.12
CA LYS A 253 -14.37 -11.62 -0.28
C LYS A 253 -15.13 -10.68 0.65
N ILE A 254 -14.45 -9.71 1.27
CA ILE A 254 -15.10 -8.74 2.19
C ILE A 254 -16.08 -7.83 1.44
N VAL A 255 -15.76 -7.45 0.19
CA VAL A 255 -16.66 -6.65 -0.66
C VAL A 255 -17.90 -7.45 -1.03
N THR A 256 -17.74 -8.72 -1.38
CA THR A 256 -18.86 -9.63 -1.65
C THR A 256 -19.73 -9.82 -0.41
N TYR A 257 -19.14 -10.12 0.75
CA TYR A 257 -19.87 -10.27 2.01
C TYR A 257 -20.65 -9.01 2.36
N HIS A 258 -20.04 -7.83 2.20
CA HIS A 258 -20.72 -6.56 2.44
C HIS A 258 -21.96 -6.38 1.58
N LYS A 259 -21.85 -6.63 0.26
CA LYS A 259 -22.99 -6.51 -0.66
C LYS A 259 -24.13 -7.46 -0.26
N GLU A 260 -23.80 -8.72 0.01
CA GLU A 260 -24.76 -9.74 0.43
C GLU A 260 -25.40 -9.39 1.77
N CYS A 261 -24.61 -8.98 2.76
CA CYS A 261 -25.12 -8.65 4.09
C CYS A 261 -25.95 -7.36 4.09
N VAL A 262 -25.62 -6.36 3.27
CA VAL A 262 -26.49 -5.18 3.07
C VAL A 262 -27.83 -5.60 2.48
N ALA A 263 -27.83 -6.44 1.45
CA ALA A 263 -29.06 -6.93 0.83
C ALA A 263 -29.90 -7.78 1.81
N GLN A 264 -29.25 -8.67 2.56
CA GLN A 264 -29.91 -9.58 3.50
C GLN A 264 -30.56 -8.85 4.68
N THR A 265 -29.87 -7.85 5.25
CA THR A 265 -30.31 -7.18 6.48
C THR A 265 -31.11 -5.92 6.22
N SER A 266 -31.05 -5.39 4.99
CA SER A 266 -31.62 -4.09 4.64
C SER A 266 -31.16 -2.97 5.59
N VAL A 267 -29.93 -3.08 6.11
CA VAL A 267 -29.31 -2.08 6.97
C VAL A 267 -29.17 -0.75 6.23
N ASP A 268 -29.43 0.35 6.93
CA ASP A 268 -29.24 1.67 6.35
C ASP A 268 -27.75 1.91 6.07
N LYS A 269 -27.44 2.26 4.82
CA LYS A 269 -26.09 2.60 4.38
C LYS A 269 -25.54 3.81 5.15
N ALA A 270 -26.39 4.72 5.65
CA ALA A 270 -26.00 5.83 6.50
C ALA A 270 -25.40 5.35 7.83
N LEU A 271 -26.04 4.37 8.48
CA LEU A 271 -25.52 3.76 9.72
C LEU A 271 -24.17 3.06 9.49
N LEU A 272 -24.04 2.33 8.38
CA LEU A 272 -22.75 1.71 8.01
C LEU A 272 -21.65 2.74 7.78
N ARG A 273 -21.99 3.92 7.24
CA ARG A 273 -21.01 5.00 7.05
C ARG A 273 -20.66 5.66 8.38
N ALA A 274 -21.62 5.84 9.28
CA ALA A 274 -21.41 6.38 10.63
C ALA A 274 -20.39 5.53 11.41
N THR A 275 -20.48 4.19 11.33
CA THR A 275 -19.52 3.31 12.02
C THR A 275 -18.06 3.49 11.56
N ARG A 276 -17.83 4.00 10.33
CA ARG A 276 -16.48 4.31 9.84
C ARG A 276 -15.88 5.53 10.54
N LYS A 277 -16.72 6.41 11.08
CA LYS A 277 -16.36 7.63 11.82
C LYS A 277 -16.33 7.40 13.34
N GLY A 278 -16.53 6.16 13.79
CA GLY A 278 -16.60 5.82 15.21
C GLY A 278 -17.98 6.01 15.82
N GLU A 279 -18.98 6.32 15.00
CA GLU A 279 -20.36 6.46 15.44
C GLU A 279 -21.07 5.12 15.30
N PHE A 280 -21.19 4.41 16.42
CA PHE A 280 -21.85 3.12 16.49
C PHE A 280 -23.25 3.29 17.09
N ALA A 281 -24.22 3.56 16.23
CA ALA A 281 -25.63 3.61 16.62
C ALA A 281 -26.10 2.23 17.12
N ASP A 282 -26.91 2.22 18.18
CA ASP A 282 -27.52 1.01 18.70
C ASP A 282 -28.73 0.59 17.86
N ASP A 283 -28.48 0.13 16.63
CA ASP A 283 -29.51 -0.22 15.65
C ASP A 283 -29.58 -1.74 15.40
N PRO A 284 -30.78 -2.37 15.47
CA PRO A 284 -30.93 -3.81 15.26
C PRO A 284 -30.41 -4.31 13.91
N LYS A 285 -30.67 -3.59 12.81
CA LYS A 285 -30.23 -4.00 11.46
C LYS A 285 -28.72 -3.84 11.30
N LEU A 286 -28.13 -2.85 11.95
CA LEU A 286 -26.68 -2.68 11.99
C LEU A 286 -26.01 -3.85 12.73
N LYS A 287 -26.58 -4.32 13.83
CA LYS A 287 -26.08 -5.50 14.55
C LYS A 287 -26.24 -6.78 13.74
N GLU A 288 -27.38 -6.95 13.06
CA GLU A 288 -27.60 -8.07 12.13
C GLU A 288 -26.61 -8.06 10.97
N TYR A 289 -26.30 -6.88 10.42
CA TYR A 289 -25.29 -6.73 9.39
C TYR A 289 -23.91 -7.20 9.87
N PHE A 290 -23.49 -6.81 11.07
CA PHE A 290 -22.21 -7.25 11.61
C PHE A 290 -22.18 -8.76 11.89
N LEU A 291 -23.29 -9.34 12.35
CA LEU A 291 -23.41 -10.79 12.51
C LEU A 291 -23.29 -11.52 11.16
N CYS A 292 -23.94 -11.01 10.12
CA CYS A 292 -23.82 -11.57 8.77
C CYS A 292 -22.36 -11.54 8.29
N MET A 293 -21.68 -10.40 8.48
CA MET A 293 -20.29 -10.21 8.08
C MET A 293 -19.33 -11.14 8.84
N SER A 294 -19.50 -11.29 10.15
CA SER A 294 -18.63 -12.14 10.99
C SER A 294 -18.80 -13.62 10.72
N LYS A 295 -20.04 -14.06 10.46
CA LYS A 295 -20.34 -15.44 10.03
C LYS A 295 -19.77 -15.76 8.65
N LYS A 296 -19.96 -14.88 7.67
CA LYS A 296 -19.35 -15.06 6.33
C LYS A 296 -17.83 -14.97 6.36
N ALA A 297 -17.29 -14.19 7.29
CA ALA A 297 -15.87 -14.16 7.59
C ALA A 297 -15.44 -15.32 8.50
N GLU A 298 -16.31 -16.25 8.87
CA GLU A 298 -16.04 -17.48 9.62
C GLU A 298 -15.41 -17.29 11.00
N PHE A 299 -15.33 -16.05 11.54
CA PHE A 299 -14.80 -15.86 12.87
C PHE A 299 -15.89 -15.83 13.95
N GLN A 300 -17.16 -15.96 13.59
CA GLN A 300 -18.27 -16.08 14.53
C GLN A 300 -19.24 -17.18 14.08
N ASN A 301 -19.71 -18.01 15.01
CA ASN A 301 -20.71 -19.06 14.74
C ASN A 301 -22.14 -18.56 15.02
N GLU A 302 -23.14 -19.44 14.83
CA GLU A 302 -24.57 -19.15 15.09
C GLU A 302 -24.84 -18.80 16.56
N ASP A 303 -24.15 -19.45 17.49
CA ASP A 303 -24.29 -19.24 18.93
C ASP A 303 -23.59 -17.97 19.43
N GLY A 304 -22.92 -17.26 18.52
CA GLY A 304 -22.20 -16.03 18.81
C GLY A 304 -20.83 -16.23 19.44
N ASP A 305 -20.26 -17.43 19.44
CA ASP A 305 -18.86 -17.66 19.84
C ASP A 305 -17.90 -17.14 18.78
N ILE A 306 -16.83 -16.49 19.24
CA ILE A 306 -15.77 -15.96 18.37
C ILE A 306 -14.64 -16.98 18.22
N GLN A 307 -14.38 -17.41 16.99
CA GLN A 307 -13.25 -18.24 16.62
C GLN A 307 -11.98 -17.39 16.59
N LYS A 308 -11.34 -17.24 17.75
CA LYS A 308 -10.21 -16.33 17.97
C LYS A 308 -9.02 -16.60 17.03
N ASP A 309 -8.78 -17.84 16.65
CA ASP A 309 -7.68 -18.19 15.73
C ASP A 309 -7.95 -17.73 14.30
N ILE A 310 -9.19 -17.86 13.83
CA ILE A 310 -9.63 -17.34 12.52
C ILE A 310 -9.63 -15.81 12.53
N LEU A 311 -10.09 -15.21 13.63
CA LEU A 311 -10.02 -13.75 13.82
C LEU A 311 -8.56 -13.27 13.79
N ARG A 312 -7.65 -13.97 14.50
CA ARG A 312 -6.20 -13.69 14.48
C ARG A 312 -5.63 -13.76 13.07
N GLN A 313 -5.94 -14.83 12.35
CA GLN A 313 -5.50 -15.00 10.96
C GLN A 313 -5.97 -13.84 10.07
N LYS A 314 -7.23 -13.43 10.18
CA LYS A 314 -7.81 -12.36 9.36
C LYS A 314 -7.29 -10.97 9.73
N LEU A 315 -6.94 -10.78 11.01
CA LEU A 315 -6.33 -9.55 11.50
C LEU A 315 -4.82 -9.48 11.26
N GLY A 316 -4.14 -10.60 10.98
CA GLY A 316 -2.70 -10.63 10.68
C GLY A 316 -2.28 -9.79 9.47
N ASP A 317 -3.22 -9.52 8.57
CA ASP A 317 -3.01 -8.61 7.43
C ASP A 317 -3.17 -7.13 7.80
N ILE A 318 -3.74 -6.83 8.97
CA ILE A 318 -4.17 -5.49 9.39
C ILE A 318 -3.41 -4.99 10.63
N ILE A 319 -3.15 -5.87 11.60
CA ILE A 319 -2.45 -5.58 12.85
C ILE A 319 -1.17 -6.39 12.85
N LYS A 320 -0.03 -5.79 12.52
CA LYS A 320 1.23 -6.52 12.32
C LYS A 320 1.97 -6.87 13.61
N ASP A 321 1.74 -6.11 14.68
CA ASP A 321 2.32 -6.42 15.99
C ASP A 321 1.56 -7.58 16.67
N PRO A 322 2.19 -8.75 16.86
CA PRO A 322 1.51 -9.92 17.42
C PRO A 322 1.09 -9.70 18.87
N VAL A 323 1.79 -8.87 19.64
CA VAL A 323 1.46 -8.56 21.04
C VAL A 323 0.20 -7.71 21.10
N THR A 324 0.13 -6.61 20.35
CA THR A 324 -1.04 -5.75 20.21
C THR A 324 -2.24 -6.53 19.68
N MET A 325 -2.03 -7.40 18.69
CA MET A 325 -3.10 -8.25 18.15
C MET A 325 -3.65 -9.19 19.22
N GLN A 326 -2.78 -9.86 19.97
CA GLN A 326 -3.18 -10.76 21.04
C GLN A 326 -3.99 -10.00 22.11
N GLN A 327 -3.48 -8.86 22.56
CA GLN A 327 -4.17 -8.01 23.54
C GLN A 327 -5.56 -7.56 23.05
N LEU A 328 -5.67 -7.15 21.78
CA LEU A 328 -6.95 -6.73 21.20
C LEU A 328 -7.94 -7.89 21.08
N ILE A 329 -7.50 -9.07 20.66
CA ILE A 329 -8.36 -10.25 20.59
C ILE A 329 -8.86 -10.64 21.98
N GLU A 330 -7.98 -10.65 22.99
CA GLU A 330 -8.38 -10.95 24.36
C GLU A 330 -9.37 -9.93 24.92
N LYS A 331 -9.14 -8.64 24.64
CA LYS A 331 -9.98 -7.54 25.12
C LYS A 331 -11.34 -7.48 24.41
N CYS A 332 -11.38 -7.71 23.11
CA CYS A 332 -12.52 -7.35 22.27
C CYS A 332 -13.33 -8.53 21.73
N ALA A 333 -12.76 -9.73 21.61
CA ALA A 333 -13.45 -10.92 21.11
C ALA A 333 -14.18 -11.66 22.25
N LEU A 334 -15.16 -10.99 22.86
CA LEU A 334 -15.91 -11.49 24.02
C LEU A 334 -17.38 -11.75 23.65
N LYS A 335 -17.85 -12.96 23.93
CA LYS A 335 -19.26 -13.34 23.77
C LYS A 335 -20.16 -12.45 24.62
N LYS A 336 -21.26 -11.99 24.02
CA LYS A 336 -22.33 -11.21 24.64
C LYS A 336 -23.61 -12.05 24.71
N ASP A 337 -24.67 -11.42 25.20
CA ASP A 337 -26.00 -11.99 25.40
C ASP A 337 -26.64 -12.51 24.10
N THR A 338 -26.35 -11.88 22.96
CA THR A 338 -26.82 -12.34 21.64
C THR A 338 -25.69 -12.39 20.62
N PRO A 339 -25.77 -13.25 19.59
CA PRO A 339 -24.80 -13.26 18.49
C PRO A 339 -24.65 -11.90 17.80
N GLN A 340 -25.75 -11.17 17.65
CA GLN A 340 -25.80 -9.80 17.11
C GLN A 340 -24.98 -8.83 17.97
N ASN A 341 -25.20 -8.85 19.29
CA ASN A 341 -24.46 -8.01 20.22
C ASN A 341 -22.98 -8.41 20.30
N THR A 342 -22.65 -9.70 20.19
CA THR A 342 -21.26 -10.16 20.13
C THR A 342 -20.56 -9.61 18.89
N ALA A 343 -21.20 -9.70 17.71
CA ALA A 343 -20.65 -9.19 16.46
C ALA A 343 -20.40 -7.69 16.53
N PHE A 344 -21.43 -6.93 16.92
CA PHE A 344 -21.39 -5.49 17.05
C PHE A 344 -20.34 -5.02 18.08
N SER A 345 -20.34 -5.62 19.28
CA SER A 345 -19.41 -5.26 20.36
C SER A 345 -17.98 -5.59 19.99
N THR A 346 -17.73 -6.69 19.26
CA THR A 346 -16.39 -7.05 18.79
C THR A 346 -15.88 -5.95 17.85
N VAL A 347 -16.64 -5.62 16.79
CA VAL A 347 -16.22 -4.60 15.81
C VAL A 347 -16.01 -3.23 16.45
N LYS A 348 -16.95 -2.79 17.30
CA LYS A 348 -16.85 -1.51 18.00
C LYS A 348 -15.63 -1.47 18.93
N CYS A 349 -15.40 -2.53 19.71
CA CYS A 349 -14.25 -2.58 20.62
C CYS A 349 -12.92 -2.51 19.87
N PHE A 350 -12.79 -3.22 18.75
CA PHE A 350 -11.58 -3.14 17.92
C PHE A 350 -11.36 -1.73 17.35
N TYR A 351 -12.43 -1.05 16.93
CA TYR A 351 -12.36 0.36 16.49
C TYR A 351 -11.91 1.28 17.63
N ASP A 352 -12.49 1.14 18.83
CA ASP A 352 -12.22 2.02 19.96
C ASP A 352 -10.80 1.84 20.54
N ASN A 353 -10.21 0.65 20.40
CA ASN A 353 -8.99 0.26 21.13
C ASN A 353 -7.77 0.00 20.26
N SER A 354 -7.91 -0.06 18.93
CA SER A 354 -6.76 -0.22 18.05
C SER A 354 -6.08 1.13 17.78
N PRO A 355 -4.73 1.18 17.62
CA PRO A 355 -3.99 2.43 17.43
C PRO A 355 -4.43 3.30 16.25
N ASN A 356 -5.15 2.73 15.27
CA ASN A 356 -5.59 3.40 14.03
C ASN A 356 -7.11 3.29 13.79
N HIS A 357 -7.91 3.02 14.82
CA HIS A 357 -9.36 2.82 14.67
C HIS A 357 -9.74 1.77 13.61
N VAL A 358 -8.99 0.66 13.61
CA VAL A 358 -9.17 -0.48 12.73
C VAL A 358 -10.57 -1.05 12.88
N SER A 359 -11.39 -0.92 11.83
CA SER A 359 -12.63 -1.68 11.71
C SER A 359 -12.35 -2.99 10.98
N ILE A 360 -12.71 -4.11 11.62
CA ILE A 360 -12.55 -5.50 11.13
C ILE A 360 -13.20 -5.70 9.74
N PHE A 361 -14.19 -4.86 9.41
CA PHE A 361 -14.98 -4.93 8.17
C PHE A 361 -14.88 -3.68 7.28
N GLN A 362 -13.90 -2.81 7.53
CA GLN A 362 -13.74 -1.62 6.68
C GLN A 362 -13.37 -2.05 5.26
N ILE A 363 -14.29 -1.87 4.31
CA ILE A 363 -13.92 -1.79 2.91
C ILE A 363 -13.16 -0.49 2.75
N ALA A 364 -11.88 -0.60 2.41
CA ALA A 364 -11.05 0.54 2.12
C ALA A 364 -11.65 1.28 0.91
N ILE A 365 -12.26 2.46 1.15
CA ILE A 365 -12.85 3.32 0.12
C ILE A 365 -11.76 3.83 -0.84
N ILE A 366 -10.53 3.89 -0.32
CA ILE A 366 -9.30 4.19 -1.03
C ILE A 366 -8.29 3.07 -0.77
N THR A 367 -7.37 2.83 -1.70
CA THR A 367 -6.30 1.85 -1.51
C THR A 367 -5.35 2.29 -0.40
N GLU A 368 -4.57 1.36 0.15
CA GLU A 368 -3.53 1.69 1.13
C GLU A 368 -2.52 2.70 0.56
N GLU A 369 -2.15 2.56 -0.71
CA GLU A 369 -1.32 3.53 -1.44
C GLU A 369 -1.95 4.93 -1.46
N GLN A 370 -3.26 5.03 -1.72
CA GLN A 370 -3.98 6.29 -1.71
C GLN A 370 -4.05 6.90 -0.31
N ARG A 371 -4.24 6.06 0.73
CA ARG A 371 -4.23 6.49 2.13
C ARG A 371 -2.85 7.04 2.52
N GLN A 372 -1.79 6.30 2.24
CA GLN A 372 -0.41 6.73 2.52
C GLN A 372 -0.06 8.03 1.80
N LYS A 373 -0.49 8.19 0.54
CA LYS A 373 -0.34 9.44 -0.20
C LYS A 373 -1.02 10.61 0.51
N LEU A 374 -2.28 10.44 0.95
CA LEU A 374 -3.01 11.47 1.66
C LEU A 374 -2.37 11.77 3.03
N THR A 375 -1.92 10.76 3.77
CA THR A 375 -1.24 10.94 5.06
C THR A 375 0.08 11.71 4.90
N ARG A 376 0.83 11.45 3.84
CA ARG A 376 2.06 12.20 3.53
C ARG A 376 1.76 13.66 3.22
N ILE A 377 0.80 13.93 2.33
CA ILE A 377 0.37 15.30 2.00
C ILE A 377 -0.13 16.01 3.26
N ASN A 378 -0.88 15.33 4.12
CA ASN A 378 -1.34 15.91 5.39
C ASN A 378 -0.18 16.37 6.27
N LYS A 379 0.85 15.55 6.43
CA LYS A 379 2.03 15.89 7.25
C LYS A 379 2.82 17.06 6.65
N GLU A 380 3.01 17.05 5.33
CA GLU A 380 3.65 18.15 4.59
C GLU A 380 2.87 19.46 4.80
N CYS A 381 1.56 19.43 4.56
CA CYS A 381 0.70 20.60 4.73
C CYS A 381 0.50 21.03 6.18
N GLN A 382 0.60 20.12 7.13
CA GLN A 382 0.61 20.46 8.56
C GLN A 382 1.86 21.28 8.89
N THR A 383 3.02 20.87 8.37
CA THR A 383 4.28 21.59 8.53
C THR A 383 4.22 22.96 7.87
N GLU A 384 3.71 23.05 6.64
CA GLU A 384 3.63 24.31 5.89
C GLU A 384 2.67 25.33 6.51
N SER A 385 1.49 24.87 6.95
CA SER A 385 0.46 25.75 7.54
C SER A 385 0.69 26.09 9.01
N GLY A 386 1.51 25.31 9.72
CA GLY A 386 1.71 25.45 11.16
C GLY A 386 0.44 25.17 11.99
N ILE A 387 -0.51 24.41 11.43
CA ILE A 387 -1.71 23.95 12.13
C ILE A 387 -1.36 22.90 13.19
N ASP A 388 -1.99 23.00 14.36
CA ASP A 388 -1.80 22.03 15.42
C ASP A 388 -2.60 20.74 15.17
N SER A 389 -2.13 19.64 15.77
CA SER A 389 -2.76 18.33 15.59
C SER A 389 -4.16 18.25 16.19
N ASP A 390 -4.48 19.01 17.24
CA ASP A 390 -5.81 18.97 17.88
C ASP A 390 -6.88 19.58 16.96
N THR A 391 -6.56 20.70 16.29
CA THR A 391 -7.43 21.30 15.27
C THR A 391 -7.67 20.33 14.10
N LEU A 392 -6.64 19.59 13.66
CA LEU A 392 -6.82 18.57 12.62
C LEU A 392 -7.69 17.40 13.10
N GLU A 393 -7.47 16.88 14.31
CA GLU A 393 -8.29 15.78 14.85
C GLU A 393 -9.76 16.19 15.04
N LYS A 394 -10.03 17.44 15.41
CA LYS A 394 -11.38 18.03 15.41
C LYS A 394 -11.95 18.12 14.00
N ALA A 395 -11.15 18.57 13.04
CA ALA A 395 -11.56 18.65 11.64
C ALA A 395 -11.90 17.28 11.05
N LYS A 396 -11.17 16.20 11.37
CA LYS A 396 -11.50 14.82 10.96
C LYS A 396 -12.89 14.39 11.41
N LYS A 397 -13.32 14.88 12.59
CA LYS A 397 -14.64 14.61 13.19
C LYS A 397 -15.75 15.53 12.67
N GLY A 398 -15.44 16.44 11.74
CA GLY A 398 -16.42 17.37 11.16
C GLY A 398 -16.50 18.73 11.86
N HIS A 399 -15.58 19.03 12.78
CA HIS A 399 -15.51 20.34 13.43
C HIS A 399 -14.45 21.21 12.75
N PHE A 400 -14.87 22.12 11.88
CA PHE A 400 -13.96 22.91 11.04
C PHE A 400 -13.68 24.28 11.65
N SER A 401 -12.41 24.56 11.98
CA SER A 401 -11.98 25.90 12.36
C SER A 401 -12.08 26.87 11.17
N LYS A 402 -12.30 28.15 11.44
CA LYS A 402 -12.30 29.22 10.41
C LYS A 402 -10.98 30.01 10.38
N ASP A 403 -9.99 29.60 11.17
CA ASP A 403 -8.70 30.29 11.25
C ASP A 403 -7.84 30.11 9.99
N ASP A 404 -6.88 31.01 9.82
CA ASP A 404 -6.01 31.06 8.65
C ASP A 404 -5.13 29.81 8.53
N LYS A 405 -4.75 29.17 9.64
CA LYS A 405 -3.92 27.96 9.60
C LYS A 405 -4.68 26.80 8.99
N PHE A 406 -5.94 26.61 9.35
CA PHE A 406 -6.78 25.57 8.77
C PHE A 406 -7.10 25.85 7.29
N LYS A 407 -7.39 27.10 6.93
CA LYS A 407 -7.57 27.46 5.51
C LYS A 407 -6.29 27.24 4.69
N ASN A 408 -5.12 27.61 5.22
CA ASN A 408 -3.82 27.36 4.60
C ASN A 408 -3.53 25.85 4.46
N HIS A 409 -3.86 25.06 5.48
CA HIS A 409 -3.72 23.61 5.43
C HIS A 409 -4.57 23.01 4.30
N LEU A 410 -5.84 23.37 4.20
CA LEU A 410 -6.74 22.88 3.15
C LEU A 410 -6.27 23.30 1.75
N PHE A 411 -5.80 24.53 1.59
CA PHE A 411 -5.24 25.00 0.32
C PHE A 411 -4.02 24.19 -0.11
N CYS A 412 -3.04 24.01 0.79
CA CYS A 412 -1.89 23.14 0.53
C CYS A 412 -2.33 21.71 0.16
N PHE A 413 -3.30 21.17 0.91
CA PHE A 413 -3.78 19.81 0.70
C PHE A 413 -4.46 19.65 -0.67
N TYR A 414 -5.30 20.60 -1.07
CA TYR A 414 -5.98 20.63 -2.36
C TYR A 414 -4.99 20.79 -3.52
N LYS A 415 -3.98 21.65 -3.35
CA LYS A 415 -2.92 21.85 -4.33
C LYS A 415 -2.12 20.57 -4.57
N ASN A 416 -1.66 19.92 -3.50
CA ASN A 416 -0.89 18.66 -3.61
C ASN A 416 -1.70 17.49 -4.17
N LEU A 417 -3.03 17.56 -4.09
CA LEU A 417 -3.93 16.59 -4.73
C LEU A 417 -4.27 16.92 -6.18
N GLY A 418 -3.84 18.09 -6.68
CA GLY A 418 -4.18 18.60 -8.01
C GLY A 418 -5.65 19.02 -8.13
N LEU A 419 -6.33 19.29 -7.01
CA LEU A 419 -7.72 19.74 -6.99
C LEU A 419 -7.85 21.24 -7.21
N GLN A 420 -6.79 21.99 -6.91
CA GLN A 420 -6.75 23.43 -7.00
C GLN A 420 -5.35 23.87 -7.45
N ASN A 421 -5.26 24.95 -8.23
CA ASN A 421 -3.98 25.53 -8.60
C ASN A 421 -3.58 26.70 -7.67
N GLU A 422 -2.41 27.29 -7.90
CA GLU A 422 -1.87 28.40 -7.08
C GLU A 422 -2.77 29.66 -7.10
N THR A 423 -3.55 29.87 -8.16
CA THR A 423 -4.46 31.02 -8.29
C THR A 423 -5.81 30.78 -7.61
N GLY A 424 -6.00 29.60 -7.01
CA GLY A 424 -7.23 29.21 -6.35
C GLY A 424 -8.29 28.57 -7.26
N LEU A 425 -8.01 28.34 -8.54
CA LEU A 425 -8.96 27.72 -9.47
C LEU A 425 -9.07 26.21 -9.23
N ILE A 426 -10.29 25.75 -8.96
CA ILE A 426 -10.60 24.33 -8.77
C ILE A 426 -10.57 23.58 -10.11
N GLN A 427 -9.82 22.48 -10.15
CA GLN A 427 -9.66 21.59 -11.30
C GLN A 427 -10.85 20.62 -11.38
N LYS A 428 -11.95 21.07 -12.02
CA LYS A 428 -13.24 20.37 -12.02
C LYS A 428 -13.17 18.95 -12.61
N GLU A 429 -12.35 18.73 -13.62
CA GLU A 429 -12.17 17.44 -14.28
C GLU A 429 -11.53 16.43 -13.32
N VAL A 430 -10.46 16.84 -12.64
CA VAL A 430 -9.76 16.03 -11.63
C VAL A 430 -10.68 15.74 -10.45
N LEU A 431 -11.46 16.73 -10.04
CA LEU A 431 -12.43 16.61 -8.96
C LEU A 431 -13.58 15.65 -9.32
N SER A 432 -14.09 15.71 -10.56
CA SER A 432 -15.10 14.80 -11.09
C SER A 432 -14.62 13.36 -11.14
N GLU A 433 -13.40 13.13 -11.63
CA GLU A 433 -12.82 11.79 -11.65
C GLU A 433 -12.71 11.20 -10.23
N LYS A 434 -12.25 12.00 -9.27
CA LYS A 434 -12.02 11.56 -7.88
C LYS A 434 -13.33 11.37 -7.12
N ILE A 435 -14.25 12.33 -7.18
CA ILE A 435 -15.55 12.28 -6.47
C ILE A 435 -16.48 11.25 -7.11
N GLY A 436 -16.52 11.15 -8.44
CA GLY A 436 -17.35 10.16 -9.14
C GLY A 436 -16.95 8.73 -8.77
N LYS A 437 -15.65 8.42 -8.71
CA LYS A 437 -15.13 7.13 -8.22
C LYS A 437 -15.47 6.87 -6.75
N LEU A 438 -15.40 7.91 -5.93
CA LEU A 438 -15.61 7.83 -4.48
C LEU A 438 -17.08 7.63 -4.11
N LEU A 439 -17.99 8.36 -4.75
CA LEU A 439 -19.44 8.29 -4.49
C LEU A 439 -20.11 7.15 -5.26
N ASN A 440 -19.48 6.67 -6.33
CA ASN A 440 -20.07 5.74 -7.30
C ASN A 440 -21.42 6.24 -7.83
N ASP A 441 -21.52 7.56 -8.02
CA ASP A 441 -22.70 8.27 -8.51
C ASP A 441 -22.24 9.51 -9.28
N VAL A 442 -22.26 9.39 -10.62
CA VAL A 442 -21.76 10.42 -11.53
C VAL A 442 -22.66 11.64 -11.54
N SER A 443 -23.98 11.45 -11.52
CA SER A 443 -24.94 12.57 -11.57
C SER A 443 -24.89 13.41 -10.29
N LEU A 444 -24.72 12.77 -9.13
CA LEU A 444 -24.50 13.48 -7.87
C LEU A 444 -23.16 14.22 -7.87
N SER A 445 -22.09 13.61 -8.42
CA SER A 445 -20.78 14.25 -8.54
C SER A 445 -20.85 15.56 -9.34
N GLU A 446 -21.52 15.55 -10.50
CA GLU A 446 -21.71 16.74 -11.34
C GLU A 446 -22.45 17.86 -10.59
N LYS A 447 -23.58 17.53 -9.94
CA LYS A 447 -24.35 18.50 -9.14
C LYS A 447 -23.52 19.11 -8.00
N LEU A 448 -22.71 18.30 -7.33
CA LEU A 448 -21.85 18.78 -6.25
C LEU A 448 -20.71 19.67 -6.75
N ILE A 449 -20.16 19.38 -7.93
CA ILE A 449 -19.13 20.22 -8.55
C ILE A 449 -19.69 21.58 -8.93
N GLU A 450 -20.86 21.62 -9.57
CA GLU A 450 -21.52 22.89 -9.88
C GLU A 450 -21.81 23.71 -8.64
N LYS A 451 -22.22 23.05 -7.55
CA LYS A 451 -22.58 23.72 -6.29
C LYS A 451 -21.38 24.17 -5.46
N CYS A 452 -20.34 23.34 -5.35
CA CYS A 452 -19.28 23.53 -4.35
C CYS A 452 -17.93 23.99 -4.92
N ALA A 453 -17.65 23.78 -6.21
CA ALA A 453 -16.39 24.21 -6.83
C ALA A 453 -16.44 25.67 -7.29
N ILE A 454 -16.66 26.59 -6.34
CA ILE A 454 -16.81 28.03 -6.57
C ILE A 454 -15.58 28.79 -6.09
N GLN A 455 -14.93 29.51 -7.00
CA GLN A 455 -13.77 30.36 -6.68
C GLN A 455 -14.20 31.53 -5.77
N LYS A 456 -13.35 31.84 -4.79
CA LYS A 456 -13.47 32.93 -3.83
C LYS A 456 -12.33 33.92 -4.00
N ASP A 457 -12.34 34.98 -3.20
CA ASP A 457 -11.37 36.07 -3.25
C ASP A 457 -9.93 35.58 -3.04
N THR A 458 -9.74 34.57 -2.20
CA THR A 458 -8.44 33.95 -1.96
C THR A 458 -8.44 32.45 -2.31
N PRO A 459 -7.29 31.87 -2.71
CA PRO A 459 -7.15 30.43 -2.87
C PRO A 459 -7.49 29.63 -1.61
N GLN A 460 -7.13 30.16 -0.44
CA GLN A 460 -7.42 29.63 0.89
C GLN A 460 -8.92 29.55 1.17
N ASP A 461 -9.64 30.64 0.95
CA ASP A 461 -11.10 30.67 1.13
C ASP A 461 -11.78 29.75 0.11
N THR A 462 -11.26 29.67 -1.11
CA THR A 462 -11.78 28.75 -2.12
C THR A 462 -11.67 27.29 -1.67
N ALA A 463 -10.50 26.86 -1.16
CA ALA A 463 -10.31 25.52 -0.62
C ALA A 463 -11.23 25.24 0.57
N TYR A 464 -11.34 26.18 1.50
CA TYR A 464 -12.18 26.05 2.70
C TYR A 464 -13.67 25.92 2.36
N GLU A 465 -14.18 26.83 1.53
CA GLU A 465 -15.60 26.87 1.13
C GLU A 465 -15.96 25.64 0.29
N ALA A 466 -15.08 25.21 -0.62
CA ALA A 466 -15.30 23.98 -1.38
C ALA A 466 -15.35 22.77 -0.42
N PHE A 467 -14.37 22.62 0.46
CA PHE A 467 -14.27 21.52 1.41
C PHE A 467 -15.50 21.40 2.32
N THR A 468 -15.92 22.51 2.94
CA THR A 468 -17.08 22.55 3.82
C THR A 468 -18.38 22.32 3.04
N CYS A 469 -18.53 22.91 1.85
CA CYS A 469 -19.68 22.66 0.99
C CYS A 469 -19.80 21.17 0.60
N TYR A 470 -18.70 20.51 0.22
CA TYR A 470 -18.71 19.07 -0.07
C TYR A 470 -19.09 18.25 1.15
N TYR A 471 -18.59 18.62 2.33
CA TYR A 471 -19.00 17.98 3.57
C TYR A 471 -20.50 18.16 3.84
N GLU A 472 -21.08 19.34 3.64
CA GLU A 472 -22.50 19.57 3.92
C GLU A 472 -23.43 18.90 2.90
N ASN A 473 -23.02 18.83 1.63
CA ASN A 473 -23.90 18.48 0.53
C ASN A 473 -23.72 17.05 0.02
N THR A 474 -22.65 16.35 0.42
CA THR A 474 -22.54 14.92 0.14
C THR A 474 -23.45 14.13 1.09
N PRO A 475 -24.20 13.11 0.62
CA PRO A 475 -25.11 12.30 1.46
C PRO A 475 -24.46 11.57 2.63
N SER A 476 -23.13 11.60 2.75
CA SER A 476 -22.35 10.92 3.78
C SER A 476 -21.55 11.88 4.66
N HIS A 477 -21.72 13.19 4.46
CA HIS A 477 -20.83 14.21 5.00
C HIS A 477 -19.36 13.84 4.80
N PHE A 478 -19.00 13.65 3.53
CA PHE A 478 -17.68 13.21 3.13
C PHE A 478 -16.63 14.22 3.57
N ASN A 479 -15.64 13.71 4.30
CA ASN A 479 -14.50 14.46 4.78
C ASN A 479 -13.22 13.77 4.31
N ILE A 480 -12.47 14.38 3.39
CA ILE A 480 -11.23 13.80 2.88
C ILE A 480 -10.16 13.66 3.97
N LEU A 481 -10.19 14.51 5.00
CA LEU A 481 -9.29 14.43 6.16
C LEU A 481 -9.64 13.24 7.08
N ALA A 482 -10.86 12.71 7.03
CA ALA A 482 -11.20 11.49 7.78
C ALA A 482 -10.62 10.21 7.15
N LEU A 483 -9.98 10.32 5.98
CA LEU A 483 -9.35 9.19 5.29
C LEU A 483 -7.88 8.97 5.69
N ILE A 484 -7.33 9.79 6.59
CA ILE A 484 -5.90 9.84 6.95
C ILE A 484 -5.60 9.66 8.43
#